data_AF-A0A402AYG6-F1
#
_entry.id   AF-A0A402AYG6-F1
#
_cell.length_a   1.000
_cell.length_b   1.000
_cell.length_c   1.000
_cell.angle_alpha   90.00
_cell.angle_beta   90.00
_cell.angle_gamma   90.00
#
_symmetry.space_group_name_H-M   'P 1'
#
loop_
_entity.id
_entity.type
_entity.pdbx_description
1 polymer ?
#
loop_
_entity_poly.entity_id
_entity_poly.type
_entity_poly.pdbx_seq_one_letter_code
_entity_poly.pdbx_strand_id
1 'polypeptide(L)'
;MNTVPEDGEQLRAAVREKYSRSVSHVLTTQPASTDSCCSSSCCTTTSTQDAQPEASSTSCCSTDQTDPVTGNLYNAAELGTLPIAAILASRGCGNPTALAELKEGEKVLDLGSGGGIDVLLSARRVGQPALLMAWT
;
A
#
# COMPACT_ATOMS: atom_id res chain seq x y z
N MET A 1 -13.65 23.14 1.74
CA MET A 1 -13.22 23.55 0.39
C MET A 1 -12.03 22.70 -0.01
N ASN A 2 -12.10 21.97 -1.13
CA ASN A 2 -10.92 21.34 -1.72
C ASN A 2 -10.24 22.40 -2.59
N THR A 3 -9.20 23.05 -2.08
CA THR A 3 -8.37 23.94 -2.88
C THR A 3 -7.43 23.08 -3.72
N VAL A 4 -7.50 23.22 -5.03
CA VAL A 4 -6.52 22.61 -5.93
C VAL A 4 -5.16 23.23 -5.61
N PRO A 5 -4.09 22.45 -5.35
CA PRO A 5 -2.77 23.02 -5.05
C PRO A 5 -2.29 23.90 -6.21
N GLU A 6 -1.87 25.13 -5.91
CA GLU A 6 -1.44 26.09 -6.94
C GLU A 6 0.06 25.98 -7.26
N ASP A 7 0.83 25.32 -6.39
CA ASP A 7 2.26 25.11 -6.56
C ASP A 7 2.72 23.73 -6.04
N GLY A 8 4.00 23.42 -6.29
CA GLY A 8 4.60 22.13 -5.93
C GLY A 8 4.77 21.91 -4.42
N GLU A 9 4.88 22.97 -3.61
CA GLU A 9 4.98 22.86 -2.15
C GLU A 9 3.62 22.52 -1.55
N GLN A 10 2.57 23.22 -1.99
CA GLN A 10 1.18 22.91 -1.64
C GLN A 10 0.80 21.49 -2.04
N LEU A 11 1.22 21.04 -3.24
CA LEU A 11 0.96 19.68 -3.69
C LEU A 11 1.65 18.65 -2.79
N ARG A 12 2.93 18.86 -2.47
CA ARG A 12 3.69 17.98 -1.55
C ARG A 12 3.08 17.98 -0.15
N ALA A 13 2.62 19.12 0.34
CA ALA A 13 1.95 19.23 1.64
C ALA A 13 0.63 18.45 1.65
N ALA A 14 -0.22 18.63 0.63
CA ALA A 14 -1.48 17.91 0.50
C ALA A 14 -1.28 16.39 0.37
N VAL A 15 -0.28 15.94 -0.40
CA VAL A 15 0.11 14.53 -0.49
C VAL A 15 0.56 14.02 0.88
N ARG A 16 1.49 14.71 1.54
CA ARG A 16 1.99 14.32 2.87
C ARG A 16 0.87 14.20 3.89
N GLU A 17 -0.06 15.16 3.92
CA GLU A 17 -1.22 15.16 4.82
C GLU A 17 -2.15 13.96 4.56
N LYS A 18 -2.43 13.65 3.29
CA LYS A 18 -3.29 12.51 2.93
C LYS A 18 -2.66 11.16 3.30
N TYR A 19 -1.36 10.99 3.05
CA TYR A 19 -0.65 9.77 3.43
C TYR A 19 -0.51 9.62 4.95
N SER A 20 -0.23 10.71 5.68
CA SER A 20 -0.11 10.66 7.15
C SER A 20 -1.43 10.42 7.88
N ARG A 21 -2.57 10.91 7.36
CA ARG A 21 -3.91 10.54 7.88
C ARG A 21 -4.16 9.04 7.84
N SER A 22 -3.76 8.39 6.76
CA SER A 22 -3.99 6.95 6.56
C SER A 22 -3.22 6.11 7.59
N VAL A 23 -2.00 6.53 7.95
CA VAL A 23 -1.19 5.90 9.01
C VAL A 23 -1.76 6.19 10.40
N SER A 24 -2.26 7.41 10.64
CA SER A 24 -2.83 7.78 11.93
C SER A 24 -4.05 6.91 12.29
N HIS A 25 -4.89 6.57 11.31
CA HIS A 25 -6.04 5.67 11.50
C HIS A 25 -5.62 4.26 11.94
N VAL A 26 -4.46 3.76 11.48
CA VAL A 26 -3.92 2.46 11.91
C VAL A 26 -3.51 2.47 13.38
N LEU A 27 -3.00 3.61 13.87
CA LEU A 27 -2.55 3.76 15.26
C LEU A 27 -3.72 3.98 16.23
N THR A 28 -4.84 4.55 15.78
CA THR A 28 -5.99 4.88 16.62
C THR A 28 -7.11 3.85 16.61
N THR A 29 -7.14 2.92 15.66
CA THR A 29 -8.31 2.08 15.41
C THR A 29 -7.98 0.59 15.56
N GLN A 30 -8.71 -0.08 16.46
CA GLN A 30 -8.93 -1.53 16.42
C GLN A 30 -9.61 -1.92 15.08
N PRO A 31 -9.49 -3.16 14.59
CA PRO A 31 -9.84 -3.49 13.22
C PRO A 31 -11.37 -3.49 13.03
N ALA A 32 -11.94 -2.39 12.55
CA ALA A 32 -13.26 -2.35 11.94
C ALA A 32 -13.52 -1.00 11.23
N SER A 33 -13.34 -0.97 9.91
CA SER A 33 -14.44 -0.77 8.95
C SER A 33 -13.86 -0.80 7.54
N THR A 34 -14.31 -1.75 6.73
CA THR A 34 -14.18 -1.69 5.28
C THR A 34 -15.11 -0.57 4.82
N ASP A 35 -14.64 0.67 4.81
CA ASP A 35 -15.36 1.76 4.18
C ASP A 35 -15.41 1.47 2.67
N SER A 36 -16.55 0.89 2.29
CA SER A 36 -16.95 0.55 0.94
C SER A 36 -16.70 1.75 0.01
N CYS A 37 -15.80 1.56 -0.95
CA CYS A 37 -15.58 2.46 -2.08
C CYS A 37 -16.83 2.68 -2.96
N CYS A 38 -17.96 2.06 -2.65
CA CYS A 38 -19.20 2.16 -3.43
C CYS A 38 -20.07 3.32 -2.95
N SER A 39 -19.67 4.55 -3.27
CA SER A 39 -20.70 5.57 -3.49
C SER A 39 -21.37 5.29 -4.84
N SER A 40 -22.70 5.35 -4.87
CA SER A 40 -23.57 4.88 -5.97
C SER A 40 -23.36 5.57 -7.33
N SER A 41 -22.38 6.47 -7.44
CA SER A 41 -22.12 7.24 -8.66
C SER A 41 -21.05 6.61 -9.57
N CYS A 42 -20.33 5.58 -9.13
CA CYS A 42 -19.21 5.05 -9.90
C CYS A 42 -19.62 4.09 -11.03
N CYS A 43 -20.86 3.59 -11.02
CA CYS A 43 -21.37 2.64 -12.00
C CYS A 43 -22.67 3.15 -12.64
N THR A 44 -22.58 4.20 -13.46
CA THR A 44 -23.68 4.55 -14.38
C THR A 44 -23.32 4.04 -15.77
N THR A 45 -23.89 2.92 -16.18
CA THR A 45 -23.83 2.43 -17.55
C THR A 45 -24.87 3.17 -18.38
N THR A 46 -24.45 4.07 -19.25
CA THR A 46 -25.30 4.52 -20.37
C THR A 46 -25.51 3.32 -21.29
N SER A 47 -26.70 2.74 -21.24
CA SER A 47 -27.13 1.68 -22.14
C SER A 47 -27.34 2.26 -23.54
N THR A 48 -26.51 1.89 -24.50
CA THR A 48 -26.95 1.69 -25.88
C THR A 48 -26.89 0.19 -26.16
N GLN A 49 -28.07 -0.37 -26.37
CA GLN A 49 -28.33 -1.76 -26.69
C GLN A 49 -27.61 -2.14 -28.00
N ASP A 50 -26.90 -3.26 -28.00
CA ASP A 50 -27.00 -4.31 -29.04
C ASP A 50 -26.26 -5.59 -28.60
N ALA A 51 -27.03 -6.69 -28.54
CA ALA A 51 -26.70 -8.14 -28.57
C ALA A 51 -25.71 -8.79 -27.53
N GLN A 52 -26.28 -9.73 -26.75
CA GLN A 52 -25.68 -10.72 -25.79
C GLN A 52 -24.92 -11.88 -26.48
N PRO A 53 -24.25 -12.84 -25.75
CA PRO A 53 -24.01 -12.98 -24.30
C PRO A 53 -22.54 -13.36 -23.93
N GLU A 54 -22.28 -13.67 -22.65
CA GLU A 54 -21.01 -14.14 -22.05
C GLU A 54 -20.07 -13.04 -21.53
N ALA A 55 -20.49 -12.36 -20.48
CA ALA A 55 -19.57 -11.93 -19.42
C ALA A 55 -20.36 -11.85 -18.12
N SER A 56 -20.05 -12.77 -17.21
CA SER A 56 -20.42 -12.74 -15.81
C SER A 56 -20.41 -11.31 -15.29
N SER A 57 -21.46 -10.93 -14.58
CA SER A 57 -21.55 -9.66 -13.87
C SER A 57 -20.50 -9.64 -12.77
N THR A 58 -19.24 -9.41 -13.14
CA THR A 58 -18.15 -9.19 -12.19
C THR A 58 -18.41 -7.82 -11.61
N SER A 59 -19.07 -7.81 -10.45
CA SER A 59 -19.15 -6.66 -9.58
C SER A 59 -17.78 -5.96 -9.58
N CYS A 60 -17.79 -4.65 -9.86
CA CYS A 60 -16.61 -3.78 -9.79
C CYS A 60 -15.93 -3.86 -8.41
N CYS A 61 -16.60 -4.43 -7.41
CA CYS A 61 -16.09 -4.72 -6.09
C CYS A 61 -16.29 -6.21 -5.75
N SER A 62 -15.67 -7.09 -6.55
CA SER A 62 -15.51 -8.48 -6.14
C SER A 62 -14.39 -8.52 -5.10
N THR A 63 -14.75 -8.44 -3.81
CA THR A 63 -13.81 -8.42 -2.68
C THR A 63 -13.11 -9.74 -2.39
N ASP A 64 -13.36 -10.79 -3.18
CA ASP A 64 -12.73 -12.11 -3.03
C ASP A 64 -11.52 -12.35 -3.96
N GLN A 65 -11.15 -11.37 -4.79
CA GLN A 65 -9.93 -11.44 -5.57
C GLN A 65 -8.81 -10.77 -4.76
N THR A 66 -8.01 -11.56 -4.03
CA THR A 66 -6.65 -11.14 -3.68
C THR A 66 -5.99 -10.65 -4.98
N ASP A 67 -5.71 -9.34 -5.05
CA ASP A 67 -5.06 -8.73 -6.21
C ASP A 67 -3.76 -9.52 -6.49
N PRO A 68 -3.58 -10.12 -7.67
CA PRO A 68 -2.39 -10.90 -7.97
C PRO A 68 -1.09 -10.07 -7.93
N VAL A 69 -1.21 -8.73 -8.02
CA VAL A 69 -0.07 -7.80 -7.99
C VAL A 69 0.22 -7.32 -6.57
N THR A 70 -0.79 -7.06 -5.74
CA THR A 70 -0.62 -6.46 -4.39
C THR A 70 -1.01 -7.37 -3.24
N GLY A 71 -1.53 -8.56 -3.53
CA GLY A 71 -1.91 -9.58 -2.57
C GLY A 71 -0.75 -10.50 -2.19
N ASN A 72 -0.65 -10.81 -0.89
CA ASN A 72 0.30 -11.78 -0.35
C ASN A 72 1.78 -11.49 -0.67
N LEU A 73 2.16 -10.20 -0.68
CA LEU A 73 3.50 -9.71 -1.02
C LEU A 73 4.62 -10.28 -0.15
N TYR A 74 4.31 -10.59 1.11
CA TYR A 74 5.27 -11.11 2.09
C TYR A 74 4.73 -12.41 2.68
N ASN A 75 5.62 -13.35 2.98
CA ASN A 75 5.18 -14.61 3.55
C ASN A 75 4.87 -14.48 5.06
N ALA A 76 4.12 -15.44 5.60
CA ALA A 76 3.70 -15.41 7.01
C ALA A 76 4.87 -15.42 8.00
N ALA A 77 6.00 -16.04 7.65
CA ALA A 77 7.19 -16.05 8.50
C ALA A 77 7.88 -14.68 8.54
N GLU A 78 7.93 -13.96 7.42
CA GLU A 78 8.42 -12.59 7.37
C GLU A 78 7.53 -11.67 8.21
N LEU A 79 6.22 -11.68 7.95
CA LEU A 79 5.24 -10.86 8.67
C LEU A 79 5.22 -11.16 10.18
N GLY A 80 5.33 -12.42 10.58
CA GLY A 80 5.34 -12.82 11.99
C GLY A 80 6.51 -12.25 12.80
N THR A 81 7.52 -11.70 12.14
CA THR A 81 8.69 -11.10 12.80
C THR A 81 8.64 -9.58 12.87
N LEU A 82 7.65 -8.94 12.23
CA LEU A 82 7.57 -7.49 12.11
C LEU A 82 6.60 -6.90 13.14
N PRO A 83 6.81 -5.63 13.56
CA PRO A 83 5.83 -4.93 14.39
C PRO A 83 4.48 -4.86 13.67
N ILE A 84 3.39 -5.20 14.37
CA ILE A 84 2.02 -5.20 13.80
C ILE A 84 1.67 -3.82 13.21
N ALA A 85 2.09 -2.73 13.84
CA ALA A 85 1.87 -1.38 13.34
C ALA A 85 2.52 -1.14 11.95
N ALA A 86 3.71 -1.71 11.70
CA ALA A 86 4.37 -1.62 10.40
C ALA A 86 3.58 -2.37 9.33
N ILE A 87 3.03 -3.53 9.67
CA ILE A 87 2.21 -4.35 8.77
C ILE A 87 0.94 -3.60 8.39
N LEU A 88 0.21 -3.09 9.38
CA LEU A 88 -1.05 -2.40 9.17
C LEU A 88 -0.89 -1.04 8.46
N ALA A 89 0.22 -0.34 8.69
CA ALA A 89 0.51 0.95 8.06
C ALA A 89 1.09 0.81 6.65
N SER A 90 1.46 -0.40 6.22
CA SER A 90 2.06 -0.62 4.91
C SER A 90 1.01 -0.62 3.81
N ARG A 91 1.28 0.18 2.78
CA ARG A 91 0.41 0.39 1.61
C ARG A 91 1.21 0.14 0.31
N GLY A 92 2.18 -0.77 0.39
CA GLY A 92 3.08 -1.10 -0.71
C GLY A 92 2.35 -1.79 -1.85
N CYS A 93 2.90 -1.67 -3.06
CA CYS A 93 2.40 -2.29 -4.28
C CYS A 93 3.31 -3.42 -4.81
N GLY A 94 4.23 -3.92 -3.97
CA GLY A 94 5.21 -4.95 -4.35
C GLY A 94 6.10 -5.37 -3.17
N ASN A 95 6.97 -6.35 -3.42
CA ASN A 95 8.00 -6.78 -2.48
C ASN A 95 9.40 -6.63 -3.11
N PRO A 96 10.06 -5.47 -2.97
CA PRO A 96 11.41 -5.26 -3.50
C PRO A 96 12.46 -6.18 -2.84
N THR A 97 12.25 -6.60 -1.59
CA THR A 97 13.17 -7.49 -0.88
C THR A 97 13.18 -8.93 -1.41
N ALA A 98 12.11 -9.37 -2.08
CA ALA A 98 12.06 -10.65 -2.77
C ALA A 98 12.89 -10.66 -4.08
N LEU A 99 13.07 -9.49 -4.70
CA LEU A 99 13.79 -9.35 -5.97
C LEU A 99 15.27 -8.98 -5.76
N ALA A 100 15.59 -8.31 -4.65
CA ALA A 100 16.95 -7.85 -4.37
C ALA A 100 17.80 -8.92 -3.66
N GLU A 101 18.95 -9.25 -4.24
CA GLU A 101 19.97 -10.07 -3.58
C GLU A 101 20.80 -9.25 -2.59
N LEU A 102 20.18 -8.85 -1.48
CA LEU A 102 20.86 -8.12 -0.41
C LEU A 102 21.90 -9.00 0.31
N LYS A 103 23.10 -8.44 0.52
CA LYS A 103 24.23 -9.09 1.20
C LYS A 103 24.58 -8.39 2.51
N GLU A 104 25.27 -9.12 3.37
CA GLU A 104 25.72 -8.59 4.66
C GLU A 104 26.66 -7.39 4.49
N GLY A 105 26.44 -6.34 5.27
CA GLY A 105 27.19 -5.08 5.25
C GLY A 105 26.80 -4.11 4.13
N GLU A 106 25.81 -4.43 3.30
CA GLU A 106 25.34 -3.51 2.25
C GLU A 106 24.55 -2.32 2.82
N LYS A 107 24.54 -1.23 2.05
CA LYS A 107 23.76 -0.01 2.35
C LYS A 107 22.48 -0.02 1.55
N VAL A 108 21.37 0.27 2.20
CA VAL A 108 20.03 0.24 1.59
C VAL A 108 19.35 1.60 1.75
N LEU A 109 18.81 2.13 0.65
CA LEU A 109 17.97 3.31 0.61
C LEU A 109 16.56 2.90 0.18
N ASP A 110 15.59 3.15 1.02
CA ASP A 110 14.17 2.90 0.76
C ASP A 110 13.44 4.23 0.50
N LEU A 111 12.97 4.40 -0.73
CA LEU A 111 12.24 5.59 -1.19
C LEU A 111 10.73 5.32 -1.12
N GLY A 112 10.09 5.84 -0.08
CA GLY A 112 8.66 5.59 0.16
C GLY A 112 8.42 4.43 1.13
N SER A 113 9.23 4.34 2.18
CA SER A 113 9.23 3.25 3.16
C SER A 113 7.89 2.99 3.86
N GLY A 114 6.99 3.98 3.90
CA GLY A 114 5.65 3.83 4.45
C GLY A 114 5.67 3.30 5.89
N GLY A 115 4.98 2.18 6.14
CA GLY A 115 4.99 1.49 7.44
C GLY A 115 6.32 0.81 7.78
N GLY A 116 7.25 0.71 6.83
CA GLY A 116 8.62 0.26 7.04
C GLY A 116 8.87 -1.24 6.87
N ILE A 117 7.95 -2.01 6.27
CA ILE A 117 8.17 -3.46 6.06
C ILE A 117 9.47 -3.71 5.30
N ASP A 118 9.67 -3.05 4.16
CA ASP A 118 10.85 -3.28 3.31
C ASP A 118 12.15 -2.87 4.00
N VAL A 119 12.15 -1.76 4.75
CA VAL A 119 13.28 -1.34 5.60
C VAL A 119 13.63 -2.42 6.62
N LEU A 120 12.64 -2.93 7.34
CA LEU A 120 12.86 -3.90 8.42
C LEU A 120 13.30 -5.26 7.89
N LEU A 121 12.73 -5.72 6.78
CA LEU A 121 13.15 -6.94 6.11
C LEU A 121 14.56 -6.80 5.52
N SER A 122 14.85 -5.65 4.90
CA SER A 122 16.20 -5.34 4.41
C SER A 122 17.22 -5.38 5.55
N ALA A 123 16.92 -4.74 6.69
CA ALA A 123 17.83 -4.66 7.84
C ALA A 123 18.26 -6.04 8.34
N ARG A 124 17.33 -6.99 8.35
CA ARG A 124 17.59 -8.38 8.74
C ARG A 124 18.52 -9.09 7.76
N ARG A 125 18.40 -8.78 6.47
CA ARG A 125 19.15 -9.43 5.40
C ARG A 125 20.58 -8.88 5.28
N VAL A 126 20.77 -7.58 5.50
CA VAL A 126 22.09 -6.94 5.42
C VAL A 126 22.89 -6.99 6.73
N GLY A 127 22.28 -7.34 7.87
CA GLY A 127 23.00 -7.52 9.13
C GLY A 127 23.79 -6.29 9.61
N GLN A 128 24.74 -6.47 10.53
CA GLN A 128 25.69 -5.41 10.89
C GLN A 128 27.04 -5.67 10.21
N PRO A 129 27.80 -4.63 9.82
CA PRO A 129 27.51 -3.20 9.91
C PRO A 129 26.78 -2.67 8.66
N ALA A 130 25.45 -2.52 8.71
CA ALA A 130 24.68 -1.92 7.63
C ALA A 130 24.20 -0.50 7.95
N LEU A 131 23.99 0.30 6.90
CA LEU A 131 23.34 1.60 6.98
C LEU A 131 22.03 1.55 6.19
N LEU A 132 20.92 1.74 6.89
CA LEU A 132 19.60 1.86 6.29
C LEU A 132 19.13 3.30 6.32
N MET A 133 18.69 3.79 5.17
CA MET A 133 18.05 5.09 5.03
C MET A 133 16.62 4.88 4.56
N ALA A 134 15.66 5.44 5.28
CA ALA A 134 14.24 5.35 4.96
C ALA A 134 13.69 6.76 4.73
N TRP A 135 12.95 6.95 3.63
CA TRP A 135 12.28 8.21 3.34
C TRP A 135 10.76 8.04 3.35
N THR A 136 10.07 9.04 3.90
CA THR A 136 8.60 9.15 4.01
C THR A 136 8.11 10.41 3.32
#